data_AF-A0A4V3SX32-F1
#
_entry.id   AF-A0A4V3SX32-F1
#
_cell.length_a   1.000
_cell.length_b   1.000
_cell.length_c   1.000
_cell.angle_alpha   90.00
_cell.angle_beta   90.00
_cell.angle_gamma   90.00
#
_symmetry.space_group_name_H-M   'P 1'
#
loop_
_entity.id
_entity.type
_entity.pdbx_description
1 polymer ?
#
loop_
_entity_poly.entity_id
_entity_poly.type
_entity_poly.pdbx_seq_one_letter_code
_entity_poly.pdbx_strand_id
1 'polypeptide(L)'
;MTDESWAGWYRDRQGSDAVVLTTDGQQLRLRVRGVDFEGGSFDALRPVVAGPAEGGLFALTDGVLGDCVLEWDLPFPVMAEGAERQATLSCLLSLRKPDPYLYLELRFGGAAFGSQRAESDFGSALATIQRELPPGVTLRTCIACAFSDYFPAPDPAPGPGLSGGLACFRGAKEEYRGTAGEQDVLGLWERRTGFVQEVWSCREFEPRPTEGAGTGHRGAFPLETA
;
A
#
# COMPACT_ATOMS: atom_id res chain seq x y z
N MET A 1 -17.22 3.50 -3.50
CA MET A 1 -16.30 2.65 -2.72
C MET A 1 -16.61 2.95 -1.26
N THR A 2 -16.49 1.97 -0.37
CA THR A 2 -16.75 2.15 1.07
C THR A 2 -15.45 2.50 1.76
N ASP A 3 -15.43 3.56 2.54
CA ASP A 3 -14.23 3.93 3.29
C ASP A 3 -13.94 2.88 4.38
N GLU A 4 -12.67 2.55 4.56
CA GLU A 4 -12.17 1.80 5.70
C GLU A 4 -11.61 2.76 6.75
N SER A 5 -11.59 2.33 8.02
CA SER A 5 -11.10 3.12 9.14
C SER A 5 -10.36 2.24 10.12
N TRP A 6 -9.14 2.63 10.47
CA TRP A 6 -8.24 1.89 11.34
C TRP A 6 -7.79 2.77 12.49
N ALA A 7 -7.90 2.26 13.70
CA ALA A 7 -7.35 2.93 14.87
C ALA A 7 -5.83 2.71 14.93
N GLY A 8 -5.11 3.73 15.37
CA GLY A 8 -3.67 3.65 15.49
C GLY A 8 -3.09 4.70 16.42
N TRP A 9 -1.77 4.84 16.35
CA TRP A 9 -0.97 5.77 17.11
C TRP A 9 -0.10 6.60 16.19
N TYR A 10 -0.08 7.91 16.45
CA TYR A 10 0.90 8.84 15.92
C TYR A 10 1.89 9.19 17.02
N ARG A 11 3.19 9.21 16.71
CA ARG A 11 4.24 9.61 17.65
C ARG A 11 5.22 10.57 17.01
N ASP A 12 5.50 11.68 17.67
CA ASP A 12 6.51 12.66 17.28
C ASP A 12 7.32 13.14 18.50
N ARG A 13 8.06 14.23 18.36
CA ARG A 13 8.81 14.85 19.47
C ARG A 13 7.95 15.40 20.62
N GLN A 14 6.64 15.59 20.42
CA GLN A 14 5.72 16.10 21.44
C GLN A 14 5.03 14.99 22.23
N GLY A 15 5.06 13.76 21.74
CA GLY A 15 4.50 12.61 22.46
C GLY A 15 3.79 11.63 21.54
N SER A 16 2.80 10.93 22.09
CA SER A 16 1.99 9.94 21.39
C SER A 16 0.52 10.32 21.47
N ASP A 17 -0.18 10.22 20.35
CA ASP A 17 -1.61 10.53 20.22
C ASP A 17 -2.31 9.37 19.52
N ALA A 18 -3.49 9.01 20.02
CA ALA A 18 -4.36 8.10 19.30
C ALA A 18 -4.89 8.78 18.03
N VAL A 19 -4.95 8.04 16.94
CA VAL A 19 -5.38 8.54 15.64
C VAL A 19 -6.34 7.56 14.98
N VAL A 20 -7.10 8.08 14.01
CA VAL A 20 -7.86 7.27 13.07
C VAL A 20 -7.29 7.53 11.69
N LEU A 21 -6.89 6.45 11.03
CA LEU A 21 -6.52 6.46 9.63
C LEU A 21 -7.73 5.98 8.81
N THR A 22 -8.07 6.67 7.73
CA THR A 22 -9.12 6.22 6.82
C THR A 22 -8.63 6.15 5.39
N THR A 23 -9.21 5.24 4.62
CA THR A 23 -8.93 5.16 3.19
C THR A 23 -10.10 4.63 2.38
N ASP A 24 -10.21 5.10 1.15
CA ASP A 24 -11.10 4.54 0.11
C ASP A 24 -10.34 3.68 -0.92
N GLY A 25 -9.07 3.38 -0.62
CA GLY A 25 -8.13 2.67 -1.49
C GLY A 25 -7.36 3.57 -2.45
N GLN A 26 -7.72 4.86 -2.59
CA GLN A 26 -7.00 5.83 -3.43
C GLN A 26 -6.43 6.97 -2.59
N GLN A 27 -7.23 7.47 -1.66
CA GLN A 27 -6.91 8.57 -0.76
C GLN A 27 -6.75 8.04 0.67
N LEU A 28 -5.69 8.48 1.35
CA LEU A 28 -5.51 8.36 2.80
C LEU A 28 -5.98 9.62 3.48
N ARG A 29 -6.60 9.47 4.64
CA ARG A 29 -6.85 10.55 5.58
C ARG A 29 -6.35 10.16 6.97
N LEU A 30 -5.76 11.12 7.66
CA LEU A 30 -5.27 10.95 9.03
C LEU A 30 -5.70 12.16 9.84
N ARG A 31 -6.37 11.92 10.97
CA ARG A 31 -6.68 12.99 11.92
C ARG A 31 -5.81 12.88 13.17
N VAL A 32 -5.04 13.93 13.45
CA VAL A 32 -4.14 13.99 14.61
C VAL A 32 -4.18 15.36 15.25
N ARG A 33 -4.34 15.42 16.58
CA ARG A 33 -4.42 16.67 17.37
C ARG A 33 -5.39 17.71 16.78
N GLY A 34 -6.50 17.25 16.21
CA GLY A 34 -7.52 18.10 15.60
C GLY A 34 -7.22 18.61 14.18
N VAL A 35 -6.09 18.23 13.58
CA VAL A 35 -5.72 18.54 12.20
C VAL A 35 -5.96 17.32 11.31
N ASP A 36 -6.64 17.55 10.18
CA ASP A 36 -6.86 16.54 9.15
C ASP A 36 -5.76 16.63 8.09
N PHE A 37 -5.17 15.48 7.78
CA PHE A 37 -4.17 15.28 6.73
C PHE A 37 -4.74 14.38 5.64
N GLU A 38 -4.38 14.66 4.39
CA GLU A 38 -4.82 13.91 3.23
C GLU A 38 -3.67 13.71 2.23
N GLY A 39 -3.61 12.54 1.60
CA GLY A 39 -2.64 12.23 0.54
C GLY A 39 -2.94 10.89 -0.15
N GLY A 40 -2.36 10.63 -1.31
CA GLY A 40 -2.47 9.32 -1.98
C GLY A 40 -1.52 8.25 -1.42
N SER A 41 -0.57 8.67 -0.57
CA SER A 41 0.46 7.86 0.07
C SER A 41 0.75 8.41 1.46
N PHE A 42 1.27 7.58 2.37
CA PHE A 42 1.66 7.98 3.72
C PHE A 42 2.77 9.05 3.73
N ASP A 43 3.68 9.01 2.75
CA ASP A 43 4.74 10.01 2.55
C ASP A 43 4.29 11.22 1.70
N ALA A 44 2.99 11.35 1.47
CA ALA A 44 2.37 12.45 0.74
C ALA A 44 1.22 13.11 1.51
N LEU A 45 1.10 12.83 2.82
CA LEU A 45 0.07 13.39 3.69
C LEU A 45 0.30 14.89 3.92
N ARG A 46 -0.62 15.72 3.44
CA ARG A 46 -0.59 17.18 3.58
C ARG A 46 -1.78 17.64 4.43
N PRO A 47 -1.65 18.68 5.26
CA PRO A 47 -2.79 19.22 6.01
C PRO A 47 -3.86 19.76 5.05
N VAL A 48 -5.13 19.44 5.30
CA VAL A 48 -6.27 19.88 4.46
C VAL A 48 -6.51 21.39 4.56
N VAL A 49 -6.32 21.94 5.76
CA VAL A 49 -6.42 23.38 6.03
C VAL A 49 -5.07 23.88 6.52
N ALA A 50 -4.52 24.88 5.83
CA ALA A 50 -3.19 25.43 6.11
C ALA A 50 -3.04 26.08 7.51
N GLY A 51 -4.14 26.31 8.25
CA GLY A 51 -4.13 27.05 9.52
C GLY A 51 -3.33 26.38 10.67
N PRO A 52 -3.91 25.54 11.55
CA PRO A 52 -3.26 25.12 12.79
C PRO A 52 -1.93 24.34 12.62
N ALA A 53 -1.67 23.79 11.43
CA ALA A 53 -0.46 23.04 11.12
C ALA A 53 0.81 23.91 11.07
N GLU A 54 0.68 25.22 10.83
CA GLU A 54 1.80 26.17 10.71
C GLU A 54 2.37 26.62 12.07
N GLY A 55 1.73 26.26 13.19
CA GLY A 55 2.16 26.64 14.55
C GLY A 55 3.32 25.82 15.14
N GLY A 56 4.05 25.05 14.33
CA GLY A 56 5.12 24.16 14.80
C GLY A 56 4.64 22.87 15.48
N LEU A 57 3.34 22.59 15.44
CA LEU A 57 2.67 21.40 15.97
C LEU A 57 3.06 20.10 15.24
N PHE A 58 3.50 20.21 13.99
CA PHE A 58 3.92 19.07 13.17
C PHE A 58 5.24 19.40 12.48
N ALA A 59 6.07 18.38 12.26
CA ALA A 59 7.21 18.51 11.38
C ALA A 59 6.72 18.33 9.94
N LEU A 60 6.78 19.40 9.15
CA LEU A 60 6.43 19.38 7.73
C LEU A 60 7.68 19.61 6.89
N THR A 61 7.93 18.78 5.87
CA THR A 61 8.91 19.06 4.82
C THR A 61 8.17 19.26 3.52
N ASP A 62 8.37 20.39 2.84
CA ASP A 62 7.67 20.75 1.60
C ASP A 62 6.15 20.64 1.71
N GLY A 63 5.61 20.93 2.91
CA GLY A 63 4.19 20.85 3.26
C GLY A 63 3.66 19.45 3.52
N VAL A 64 4.52 18.42 3.56
CA VAL A 64 4.17 17.02 3.83
C VAL A 64 4.55 16.63 5.25
N LEU A 65 3.70 15.85 5.92
CA LEU A 65 3.94 15.29 7.24
C LEU A 65 5.18 14.40 7.27
N GLY A 66 6.08 14.65 8.23
CA GLY A 66 7.28 13.84 8.45
C GLY A 66 7.72 13.83 9.91
N ASP A 67 8.91 13.26 10.16
CA ASP A 67 9.55 13.14 11.49
C ASP A 67 8.62 12.57 12.58
N CYS A 68 7.79 11.60 12.18
CA CYS A 68 6.86 10.91 13.05
C CYS A 68 6.89 9.40 12.83
N VAL A 69 6.23 8.67 13.72
CA VAL A 69 5.96 7.25 13.62
C VAL A 69 4.46 7.03 13.63
N LEU A 70 3.96 6.26 12.67
CA LEU A 70 2.59 5.78 12.59
C LEU A 70 2.60 4.28 12.90
N GLU A 71 1.71 3.86 13.79
CA GLU A 71 1.50 2.44 14.12
C GLU A 71 0.00 2.14 14.09
N TRP A 72 -0.41 1.12 13.34
CA TRP A 72 -1.82 0.72 13.26
C TRP A 72 -1.97 -0.74 12.88
N ASP A 73 -3.13 -1.31 13.20
CA ASP A 73 -3.53 -2.63 12.74
C ASP A 73 -4.69 -2.47 11.76
N LEU A 74 -4.69 -3.26 10.68
CA LEU A 74 -5.83 -3.37 9.78
C LEU A 74 -6.28 -4.83 9.59
N PRO A 75 -7.58 -5.07 9.40
CA PRO A 75 -8.05 -6.33 8.86
C PRO A 75 -7.43 -6.55 7.47
N PHE A 76 -6.72 -7.66 7.28
CA PHE A 76 -6.07 -8.00 6.02
C PHE A 76 -6.62 -9.31 5.44
N PRO A 77 -7.26 -9.30 4.25
CA PRO A 77 -7.81 -10.51 3.67
C PRO A 77 -6.72 -11.36 3.02
N VAL A 78 -6.80 -12.66 3.25
CA VAL A 78 -5.95 -13.69 2.60
C VAL A 78 -6.83 -14.76 1.98
N MET A 79 -6.34 -15.41 0.93
CA MET A 79 -6.94 -16.64 0.41
C MET A 79 -6.23 -17.83 1.05
N ALA A 80 -6.99 -18.75 1.65
CA ALA A 80 -6.48 -20.01 2.18
C ALA A 80 -7.51 -21.12 1.94
N GLU A 81 -7.06 -22.28 1.47
CA GLU A 81 -7.94 -23.43 1.16
C GLU A 81 -9.07 -23.07 0.17
N GLY A 82 -8.79 -22.15 -0.76
CA GLY A 82 -9.76 -21.67 -1.75
C GLY A 82 -10.83 -20.73 -1.19
N ALA A 83 -10.74 -20.32 0.08
CA ALA A 83 -11.67 -19.39 0.71
C ALA A 83 -10.96 -18.13 1.20
N GLU A 84 -11.69 -17.01 1.19
CA GLU A 84 -11.22 -15.79 1.85
C GLU A 84 -11.25 -15.98 3.38
N ARG A 85 -10.15 -15.64 4.03
CA ARG A 85 -9.98 -15.64 5.48
C ARG A 85 -9.47 -14.28 5.93
N GLN A 86 -9.79 -13.93 7.17
CA GLN A 86 -9.36 -12.68 7.78
C GLN A 86 -8.05 -12.90 8.55
N ALA A 87 -7.03 -12.13 8.22
CA ALA A 87 -5.82 -11.94 9.00
C ALA A 87 -5.78 -10.52 9.58
N THR A 88 -4.76 -10.24 10.39
CA THR A 88 -4.44 -8.89 10.87
C THR A 88 -3.07 -8.49 10.35
N LEU A 89 -2.97 -7.34 9.71
CA LEU A 89 -1.68 -6.75 9.33
C LEU A 89 -1.37 -5.62 10.32
N SER A 90 -0.29 -5.79 11.08
CA SER A 90 0.29 -4.77 11.93
C SER A 90 1.32 -3.96 11.12
N CYS A 91 1.16 -2.64 11.15
CA CYS A 91 1.99 -1.69 10.40
C CYS A 91 2.75 -0.79 11.37
N LEU A 92 4.07 -0.70 11.19
CA LEU A 92 4.91 0.29 11.85
C LEU A 92 5.68 1.07 10.79
N LEU A 93 5.37 2.35 10.67
CA LEU A 93 5.94 3.26 9.69
C LEU A 93 6.63 4.43 10.39
N SER A 94 7.92 4.60 10.15
CA SER A 94 8.68 5.80 10.54
C SER A 94 8.87 6.69 9.32
N LEU A 95 8.38 7.92 9.38
CA LEU A 95 8.59 8.99 8.39
C LEU A 95 9.78 9.90 8.77
N ARG A 96 10.68 9.41 9.64
CA ARG A 96 11.89 10.12 10.03
C ARG A 96 12.93 10.05 8.91
N LYS A 97 13.79 11.07 8.83
CA LYS A 97 14.90 11.17 7.86
C LYS A 97 16.21 10.64 8.46
N PRO A 98 17.20 10.19 7.65
CA PRO A 98 17.28 10.29 6.19
C PRO A 98 16.32 9.35 5.43
N ASP A 99 16.04 8.17 5.98
CA ASP A 99 15.26 7.14 5.28
C ASP A 99 14.00 6.76 6.07
N PRO A 100 12.81 6.76 5.43
CA PRO A 100 11.64 6.16 6.04
C PRO A 100 11.88 4.67 6.25
N TYR A 101 11.27 4.13 7.30
CA TYR A 101 11.36 2.71 7.65
C TYR A 101 9.94 2.15 7.71
N LEU A 102 9.68 1.08 6.98
CA LEU A 102 8.47 0.29 7.08
C LEU A 102 8.75 -1.09 7.67
N TYR A 103 7.89 -1.52 8.58
CA TYR A 103 7.80 -2.89 9.05
C TYR A 103 6.35 -3.33 9.07
N LEU A 104 6.11 -4.51 8.48
CA LEU A 104 4.83 -5.17 8.43
C LEU A 104 4.91 -6.52 9.12
N GLU A 105 3.90 -6.87 9.92
CA GLU A 105 3.73 -8.20 10.48
C GLU A 105 2.30 -8.68 10.20
N LEU A 106 2.16 -9.77 9.45
CA LEU A 106 0.88 -10.41 9.21
C LEU A 106 0.67 -11.53 10.22
N ARG A 107 -0.41 -11.45 11.00
CA ARG A 107 -0.85 -12.52 11.91
C ARG A 107 -1.95 -13.34 11.27
N PHE A 108 -1.68 -14.62 11.05
CA PHE A 108 -2.62 -15.56 10.43
C PHE A 108 -2.41 -16.97 10.97
N GLY A 109 -3.51 -17.69 11.27
CA GLY A 109 -3.44 -19.09 11.73
C GLY A 109 -2.66 -19.31 13.04
N GLY A 110 -2.54 -18.30 13.90
CA GLY A 110 -1.75 -18.36 15.14
C GLY A 110 -0.24 -18.16 14.95
N ALA A 111 0.21 -17.90 13.73
CA ALA A 111 1.59 -17.54 13.41
C ALA A 111 1.70 -16.06 13.01
N ALA A 112 2.93 -15.54 13.04
CA ALA A 112 3.28 -14.21 12.58
C ALA A 112 4.32 -14.31 11.46
N PHE A 113 4.10 -13.55 10.38
CA PHE A 113 4.94 -13.50 9.18
C PHE A 113 5.38 -12.06 8.98
N GLY A 114 6.69 -11.82 8.94
CA GLY A 114 7.25 -10.48 9.05
C GLY A 114 7.91 -10.03 7.75
N SER A 115 7.83 -8.74 7.44
CA SER A 115 8.74 -8.16 6.48
C SER A 115 10.16 -8.05 7.07
N GLN A 116 11.15 -7.69 6.26
CA GLN A 116 12.45 -7.34 6.80
C GLN A 116 12.34 -6.05 7.63
N ARG A 117 13.31 -5.84 8.52
CA ARG A 117 13.46 -4.54 9.17
C ARG A 117 14.02 -3.57 8.13
N ALA A 118 13.30 -2.49 7.86
CA ALA A 118 13.68 -1.35 7.00
C ALA A 118 13.36 -1.52 5.53
N GLU A 119 12.17 -2.06 5.23
CA GLU A 119 11.64 -2.01 3.86
C GLU A 119 11.37 -0.56 3.46
N SER A 120 11.64 -0.24 2.19
CA SER A 120 11.44 1.10 1.62
C SER A 120 9.98 1.38 1.25
N ASP A 121 9.20 0.34 0.98
CA ASP A 121 7.85 0.45 0.43
C ASP A 121 6.96 -0.74 0.79
N PHE A 122 5.64 -0.54 0.73
CA PHE A 122 4.65 -1.57 1.02
C PHE A 122 4.70 -2.76 0.05
N GLY A 123 5.04 -2.54 -1.22
CA GLY A 123 5.09 -3.60 -2.22
C GLY A 123 6.15 -4.64 -1.89
N SER A 124 7.37 -4.18 -1.58
CA SER A 124 8.50 -5.00 -1.14
C SER A 124 8.20 -5.74 0.16
N ALA A 125 7.68 -5.02 1.17
CA ALA A 125 7.35 -5.61 2.46
C ALA A 125 6.28 -6.71 2.36
N LEU A 126 5.22 -6.49 1.56
CA LEU A 126 4.17 -7.48 1.33
C LEU A 126 4.67 -8.66 0.48
N ALA A 127 5.60 -8.44 -0.45
CA ALA A 127 6.24 -9.52 -1.19
C ALA A 127 7.07 -10.43 -0.27
N THR A 128 7.80 -9.86 0.70
CA THR A 128 8.50 -10.62 1.75
C THR A 128 7.51 -11.49 2.54
N ILE A 129 6.43 -10.90 3.06
CA ILE A 129 5.40 -11.65 3.80
C ILE A 129 4.80 -12.78 2.94
N GLN A 130 4.48 -12.51 1.67
CA GLN A 130 3.91 -13.52 0.78
C GLN A 130 4.84 -14.72 0.55
N ARG A 131 6.16 -14.51 0.57
CA ARG A 131 7.14 -15.62 0.46
C ARG A 131 7.23 -16.46 1.74
N GLU A 132 6.97 -15.86 2.90
CA GLU A 132 6.98 -16.57 4.19
C GLU A 132 5.68 -17.32 4.48
N LEU A 133 4.58 -16.96 3.80
CA LEU A 133 3.29 -17.59 4.00
C LEU A 133 3.30 -19.10 3.67
N PRO A 134 2.50 -19.91 4.38
CA PRO A 134 2.38 -21.33 4.10
C PRO A 134 1.90 -21.59 2.66
N PRO A 135 2.30 -22.72 2.03
CA PRO A 135 1.79 -23.11 0.73
C PRO A 135 0.26 -23.09 0.67
N GLY A 136 -0.29 -22.52 -0.40
CA GLY A 136 -1.74 -22.37 -0.57
C GLY A 136 -2.36 -21.19 0.18
N VAL A 137 -1.55 -20.34 0.83
CA VAL A 137 -1.99 -19.06 1.41
C VAL A 137 -1.47 -17.90 0.57
N THR A 138 -2.36 -17.03 0.11
CA THR A 138 -1.99 -15.84 -0.68
C THR A 138 -2.65 -14.57 -0.18
N LEU A 139 -1.99 -13.43 -0.35
CA LEU A 139 -2.54 -12.12 -0.06
C LEU A 139 -3.68 -11.81 -1.02
N ARG A 140 -4.75 -11.16 -0.52
CA ARG A 140 -5.93 -10.80 -1.31
C ARG A 140 -6.13 -9.28 -1.40
N THR A 141 -5.06 -8.56 -1.73
CA THR A 141 -5.08 -7.10 -1.87
C THR A 141 -4.54 -6.65 -3.21
N CYS A 142 -4.65 -5.36 -3.51
CA CYS A 142 -4.29 -4.78 -4.78
C CYS A 142 -2.86 -5.09 -5.20
N ILE A 143 -1.89 -5.23 -4.30
CA ILE A 143 -0.52 -5.64 -4.71
C ILE A 143 -0.49 -7.00 -5.44
N ALA A 144 -1.34 -7.95 -5.04
CA ALA A 144 -1.44 -9.32 -5.56
C ALA A 144 -2.52 -9.47 -6.65
N CYS A 145 -3.17 -8.37 -7.03
CA CYS A 145 -4.23 -8.38 -8.03
C CYS A 145 -3.67 -8.48 -9.45
N ALA A 146 -4.31 -9.29 -10.28
CA ALA A 146 -4.02 -9.40 -11.71
C ALA A 146 -4.09 -8.03 -12.39
N PHE A 147 -5.07 -7.18 -12.06
CA PHE A 147 -5.33 -5.92 -12.79
C PHE A 147 -4.72 -4.69 -12.11
N SER A 148 -3.54 -4.83 -11.53
CA SER A 148 -2.85 -3.71 -10.88
C SER A 148 -1.41 -3.65 -11.35
N ASP A 149 -0.87 -2.47 -11.64
CA ASP A 149 0.53 -2.38 -12.05
C ASP A 149 1.18 -1.06 -11.67
N TYR A 150 2.51 -1.05 -11.56
CA TYR A 150 3.26 0.20 -11.42
C TYR A 150 3.51 0.85 -12.78
N PHE A 151 3.87 2.13 -12.77
CA PHE A 151 4.22 2.83 -13.99
C PHE A 151 5.44 2.18 -14.66
N PRO A 152 5.37 1.76 -15.94
CA PRO A 152 6.41 0.94 -16.54
C PRO A 152 7.63 1.70 -17.08
N ALA A 153 7.95 2.93 -16.64
CA ALA A 153 9.11 3.66 -17.16
C ALA A 153 9.77 4.55 -16.08
N PRO A 154 11.11 4.76 -16.12
CA PRO A 154 11.77 5.72 -15.25
C PRO A 154 11.84 7.12 -15.91
N ASP A 155 10.83 8.00 -15.75
CA ASP A 155 10.94 9.47 -15.93
C ASP A 155 9.64 10.22 -15.54
N PRO A 156 9.68 11.51 -15.10
CA PRO A 156 10.03 11.96 -13.76
C PRO A 156 8.92 11.69 -12.72
N ALA A 157 8.12 10.63 -12.89
CA ALA A 157 7.26 10.16 -11.83
C ALA A 157 8.15 9.62 -10.68
N PRO A 158 7.84 9.91 -9.41
CA PRO A 158 8.54 9.26 -8.30
C PRO A 158 8.48 7.75 -8.52
N GLY A 159 9.56 7.03 -8.16
CA GLY A 159 9.59 5.57 -8.19
C GLY A 159 8.44 4.95 -7.38
N PRO A 160 8.43 3.63 -7.12
CA PRO A 160 7.47 3.11 -6.14
C PRO A 160 7.67 3.93 -4.86
N GLY A 161 6.71 4.81 -4.57
CA GLY A 161 6.73 5.61 -3.36
C GLY A 161 6.61 4.67 -2.17
N LEU A 162 6.63 5.22 -0.97
CA LEU A 162 6.42 4.41 0.22
C LEU A 162 5.16 3.52 0.12
N SER A 163 4.08 4.07 -0.45
CA SER A 163 2.80 3.40 -0.67
C SER A 163 2.03 4.06 -1.81
N GLY A 164 1.00 3.38 -2.30
CA GLY A 164 0.14 3.90 -3.37
C GLY A 164 0.83 3.88 -4.73
N GLY A 165 0.08 4.32 -5.75
CA GLY A 165 0.60 4.43 -7.11
C GLY A 165 0.47 3.17 -7.96
N LEU A 166 -0.18 2.11 -7.47
CA LEU A 166 -0.62 1.00 -8.34
C LEU A 166 -1.74 1.49 -9.25
N ALA A 167 -1.53 1.52 -10.57
CA ALA A 167 -2.59 1.73 -11.53
C ALA A 167 -3.55 0.53 -11.52
N CYS A 168 -4.85 0.79 -11.37
CA CYS A 168 -5.89 -0.22 -11.40
C CYS A 168 -6.52 -0.31 -12.80
N PHE A 169 -6.49 -1.49 -13.41
CA PHE A 169 -7.05 -1.78 -14.73
C PHE A 169 -8.38 -2.53 -14.67
N ARG A 170 -9.13 -2.41 -13.56
CA ARG A 170 -10.46 -3.07 -13.42
C ARG A 170 -11.45 -2.68 -14.52
N GLY A 171 -11.32 -1.50 -15.12
CA GLY A 171 -12.11 -1.05 -16.26
C GLY A 171 -11.65 -1.58 -17.63
N ALA A 172 -10.53 -2.31 -17.68
CA ALA A 172 -9.92 -2.84 -18.91
C ALA A 172 -9.41 -4.28 -18.68
N LYS A 173 -10.17 -5.09 -17.91
CA LYS A 173 -9.76 -6.46 -17.53
C LYS A 173 -9.49 -7.36 -18.73
N GLU A 174 -10.35 -7.29 -19.75
CA GLU A 174 -10.24 -8.16 -20.93
C GLU A 174 -8.93 -7.91 -21.68
N GLU A 175 -8.58 -6.64 -21.88
CA GLU A 175 -7.33 -6.27 -22.55
C GLU A 175 -6.12 -6.52 -21.66
N TYR A 176 -6.23 -6.25 -20.36
CA TYR A 176 -5.13 -6.48 -19.43
C TYR A 176 -4.73 -7.96 -19.34
N ARG A 177 -5.67 -8.91 -19.48
CA ARG A 177 -5.37 -10.36 -19.52
C ARG A 177 -4.39 -10.76 -20.63
N GLY A 178 -4.31 -9.96 -21.70
CA GLY A 178 -3.37 -10.17 -22.80
C GLY A 178 -1.98 -9.59 -22.57
N THR A 179 -1.76 -8.84 -21.49
CA THR A 179 -0.50 -8.09 -21.29
C THR A 179 0.61 -8.94 -20.70
N ALA A 180 1.80 -8.87 -21.30
CA ALA A 180 3.02 -9.48 -20.76
C ALA A 180 4.18 -8.50 -20.88
N GLY A 181 4.63 -7.96 -19.75
CA GLY A 181 5.75 -7.04 -19.68
C GLY A 181 5.38 -5.56 -19.89
N GLU A 182 6.44 -4.75 -19.91
CA GLU A 182 6.38 -3.29 -19.83
C GLU A 182 5.57 -2.62 -20.94
N GLN A 183 5.86 -2.99 -22.21
CA GLN A 183 5.31 -2.31 -23.38
C GLN A 183 3.80 -2.50 -23.52
N ASP A 184 3.30 -3.69 -23.20
CA ASP A 184 1.87 -3.99 -23.23
C ASP A 184 1.10 -3.17 -22.18
N VAL A 185 1.67 -3.02 -20.99
CA VAL A 185 1.07 -2.22 -19.91
C VAL A 185 1.12 -0.72 -20.22
N LEU A 186 2.22 -0.24 -20.81
CA LEU A 186 2.31 1.15 -21.31
C LEU A 186 1.20 1.44 -22.33
N GLY A 187 0.94 0.50 -23.25
CA GLY A 187 -0.13 0.62 -24.24
C GLY A 187 -1.54 0.71 -23.64
N LEU A 188 -1.73 0.22 -22.41
CA LEU A 188 -3.00 0.30 -21.69
C LEU A 188 -3.05 1.42 -20.64
N TRP A 189 -1.97 2.17 -20.41
CA TRP A 189 -1.83 3.05 -19.24
C TRP A 189 -2.97 4.06 -19.10
N GLU A 190 -3.38 4.70 -20.20
CA GLU A 190 -4.47 5.69 -20.23
C GLU A 190 -5.86 5.07 -20.03
N ARG A 191 -5.96 3.74 -20.02
CA ARG A 191 -7.19 2.99 -19.74
C ARG A 191 -7.32 2.58 -18.27
N ARG A 192 -6.35 2.93 -17.42
CA ARG A 192 -6.44 2.72 -15.97
C ARG A 192 -7.66 3.44 -15.40
N THR A 193 -8.33 2.81 -14.45
CA THR A 193 -9.45 3.39 -13.71
C THR A 193 -9.00 4.40 -12.65
N GLY A 194 -7.72 4.39 -12.29
CA GLY A 194 -7.12 5.28 -11.30
C GLY A 194 -5.96 4.59 -10.59
N PHE A 195 -5.40 5.26 -9.58
CA PHE A 195 -4.40 4.69 -8.69
C PHE A 195 -5.04 4.09 -7.45
N VAL A 196 -4.44 3.04 -6.90
CA VAL A 196 -4.86 2.38 -5.67
C VAL A 196 -3.66 2.07 -4.78
N GLN A 197 -3.92 1.82 -3.50
CA GLN A 197 -2.93 1.39 -2.51
C GLN A 197 -2.75 -0.12 -2.53
N GLU A 198 -1.55 -0.58 -2.18
CA GLU A 198 -1.13 -1.99 -2.14
C GLU A 198 -1.99 -2.85 -1.22
N VAL A 199 -2.35 -2.28 -0.06
CA VAL A 199 -3.13 -2.94 1.00
C VAL A 199 -4.63 -2.95 0.73
N TRP A 200 -5.10 -2.24 -0.31
CA TRP A 200 -6.52 -2.14 -0.60
C TRP A 200 -7.11 -3.47 -1.08
N SER A 201 -8.32 -3.82 -0.63
CA SER A 201 -9.03 -5.01 -1.08
C SER A 201 -10.36 -4.61 -1.72
N CYS A 202 -10.47 -4.78 -3.03
CA CYS A 202 -11.70 -4.51 -3.77
C CYS A 202 -12.42 -5.79 -4.18
N ARG A 203 -13.72 -5.68 -4.46
CA ARG A 203 -14.56 -6.82 -4.89
C ARG A 203 -14.19 -7.39 -6.26
N GLU A 204 -13.47 -6.61 -7.06
CA GLU A 204 -13.05 -6.95 -8.42
C GLU A 204 -11.71 -7.70 -8.47
N PHE A 205 -11.14 -8.03 -7.31
CA PHE A 205 -9.87 -8.75 -7.17
C PHE A 205 -9.91 -10.08 -7.93
N GLU A 206 -8.91 -10.31 -8.77
CA GLU A 206 -8.57 -11.61 -9.34
C GLU A 206 -7.09 -11.86 -9.04
N PRO A 207 -6.70 -13.08 -8.64
CA PRO A 207 -5.32 -13.38 -8.30
C PRO A 207 -4.42 -13.22 -9.52
N ARG A 208 -3.27 -12.59 -9.33
CA ARG A 208 -2.25 -12.44 -10.36
C ARG A 208 -1.74 -13.81 -10.84
N PRO A 209 -1.65 -14.06 -12.16
CA PRO A 209 -1.01 -15.26 -12.69
C PRO A 209 0.44 -15.38 -12.20
N THR A 210 0.93 -16.62 -12.06
CA THR A 210 2.32 -16.90 -11.69
C THR A 210 3.28 -16.83 -12.88
N GLU A 211 2.77 -16.90 -14.11
CA GLU A 211 3.54 -16.84 -15.34
C GLU A 211 2.66 -16.42 -16.53
N GLY A 212 3.30 -15.96 -17.62
CA GLY A 212 2.65 -15.71 -18.90
C GLY A 212 1.84 -14.41 -19.01
N ALA A 213 0.84 -14.40 -19.88
CA ALA A 213 -0.01 -13.23 -20.10
C ALA A 213 -0.88 -12.92 -18.86
N GLY A 214 -1.12 -11.64 -18.61
CA GLY A 214 -1.81 -11.14 -17.42
C GLY A 214 -0.89 -10.91 -16.21
N THR A 215 0.41 -11.24 -16.30
CA THR A 215 1.40 -10.84 -15.29
C THR A 215 1.84 -9.39 -15.45
N GLY A 216 1.46 -8.69 -16.53
CA GLY A 216 1.79 -7.28 -16.71
C GLY A 216 3.30 -6.96 -16.63
N HIS A 217 3.63 -5.74 -16.24
CA HIS A 217 4.99 -5.21 -16.16
C HIS A 217 5.75 -5.78 -14.97
N ARG A 218 5.12 -5.83 -13.80
CA ARG A 218 5.73 -6.36 -12.57
C ARG A 218 5.99 -7.86 -12.57
N GLY A 219 5.48 -8.62 -13.53
CA GLY A 219 5.55 -10.08 -13.51
C GLY A 219 4.66 -10.68 -12.42
N ALA A 220 5.00 -11.89 -11.97
CA ALA A 220 4.29 -12.60 -10.91
C ALA A 220 4.39 -11.87 -9.56
N PHE A 221 3.47 -12.16 -8.62
CA PHE A 221 3.58 -11.69 -7.25
C PHE A 221 3.51 -12.88 -6.27
N PRO A 222 4.49 -13.05 -5.38
CA PRO A 222 5.74 -12.29 -5.32
C PRO A 222 6.62 -12.68 -6.51
N LEU A 223 7.45 -11.77 -7.01
CA LEU A 223 8.51 -12.16 -7.95
C LEU A 223 9.43 -13.16 -7.24
N GLU A 224 9.63 -14.34 -7.84
CA GLU A 224 10.69 -15.24 -7.41
C GLU A 224 12.01 -14.49 -7.58
N THR A 225 12.71 -14.23 -6.47
CA THR A 225 14.09 -13.77 -6.54
C THR A 225 14.94 -14.96 -6.97
N ALA A 226 15.51 -14.88 -8.18
CA ALA A 226 16.51 -15.82 -8.68
C ALA A 226 17.76 -15.85 -7.78
#